data_AF-A0A946ZVA4-F1
#
_entry.id   AF-A0A946ZVA4-F1
#
_cell.length_a   1.000
_cell.length_b   1.000
_cell.length_c   1.000
_cell.angle_alpha   90.00
_cell.angle_beta   90.00
_cell.angle_gamma   90.00
#
_symmetry.space_group_name_H-M   'P 1'
#
loop_
_entity.id
_entity.type
_entity.pdbx_description
1 polymer ?
#
loop_
_entity_poly.entity_id
_entity_poly.type
_entity_poly.pdbx_seq_one_letter_code
_entity_poly.pdbx_strand_id
1 'polypeptide(L)' 'MSKRALKKYLSELPKEALEAQVMDLYERFPSVKKFYDFVFNPREDKLMQEARFRISNEYFPLKRRRPK' A
#
# COMPACT_ATOMS: atom_id res chain seq x y z
N MET A 1 -22.87 2.85 8.25
CA MET A 1 -23.10 3.01 6.79
C MET A 1 -22.86 1.66 6.11
N SER A 2 -23.83 1.13 5.37
CA SER A 2 -23.63 -0.11 4.59
C SER A 2 -22.84 0.17 3.32
N LYS A 3 -22.22 -0.87 2.72
CA LYS A 3 -21.57 -0.77 1.41
C LYS A 3 -22.51 -0.19 0.33
N ARG A 4 -23.81 -0.49 0.42
CA ARG A 4 -24.84 0.03 -0.49
C ARG A 4 -25.07 1.53 -0.30
N ALA A 5 -25.16 2.00 0.94
CA ALA A 5 -25.33 3.42 1.25
C ALA A 5 -24.12 4.24 0.78
N LEU A 6 -22.90 3.73 0.98
CA LEU A 6 -21.68 4.37 0.48
C LEU A 6 -21.67 4.49 -1.04
N LYS A 7 -22.04 3.42 -1.76
CA LYS A 7 -22.13 3.46 -3.23
C LYS A 7 -23.09 4.53 -3.73
N LYS A 8 -24.27 4.64 -3.10
CA LYS A 8 -25.27 5.66 -3.45
C LYS A 8 -24.73 7.07 -3.21
N TYR A 9 -24.10 7.31 -2.06
CA TYR A 9 -23.46 8.59 -1.75
C TYR A 9 -22.39 8.98 -2.80
N LEU A 10 -21.50 8.04 -3.15
CA LEU A 10 -20.45 8.30 -4.13
C LEU A 10 -20.99 8.57 -5.54
N SER A 11 -22.12 7.96 -5.92
CA SER A 11 -22.74 8.23 -7.23
C SER A 11 -23.43 9.58 -7.34
N GLU A 12 -23.78 10.20 -6.21
CA GLU A 12 -24.49 11.49 -6.16
C GLU A 12 -23.52 12.68 -6.09
N LEU A 13 -22.22 12.44 -5.87
CA LEU A 13 -21.20 13.49 -5.72
C LEU A 13 -20.71 14.02 -7.08
N PRO A 14 -20.42 15.33 -7.20
CA PRO A 14 -19.74 15.88 -8.36
C PRO A 14 -18.28 15.41 -8.40
N LYS A 15 -17.71 15.39 -9.61
CA LYS A 15 -16.35 14.88 -9.87
C LYS A 15 -15.29 15.56 -8.98
N GLU A 16 -15.36 16.87 -8.84
CA GLU A 16 -14.39 17.65 -8.04
C GLU A 16 -14.39 17.23 -6.57
N ALA A 17 -15.58 16.97 -6.00
CA ALA A 17 -15.70 16.52 -4.62
C ALA A 17 -15.17 15.08 -4.43
N LEU A 18 -15.37 14.22 -5.43
CA LEU A 18 -14.79 12.87 -5.44
C LEU A 18 -13.26 12.92 -5.49
N GLU A 19 -12.69 13.76 -6.35
CA GLU A 19 -11.23 13.95 -6.46
C GLU A 19 -10.64 14.45 -5.14
N ALA A 20 -11.25 15.47 -4.53
CA ALA A 20 -10.83 15.99 -3.24
C ALA A 20 -10.90 14.92 -2.14
N GLN A 21 -11.97 14.12 -2.12
CA GLN A 21 -12.13 13.04 -1.15
C GLN A 21 -11.08 11.94 -1.33
N VAL A 22 -10.73 11.57 -2.57
CA VAL A 22 -9.68 10.59 -2.85
C VAL A 22 -8.31 11.11 -2.44
N MET A 23 -8.01 12.38 -2.69
CA MET A 23 -6.74 13.00 -2.26
C MET A 23 -6.63 13.08 -0.73
N ASP A 24 -7.72 13.41 -0.04
CA ASP A 24 -7.78 13.39 1.42
C ASP A 24 -7.52 11.97 1.98
N LEU A 25 -8.05 10.94 1.32
CA LEU A 25 -7.74 9.54 1.66
C LEU A 25 -6.27 9.19 1.43
N TYR A 26 -5.68 9.65 0.33
CA TYR A 26 -4.25 9.45 0.02
C TYR A 26 -3.35 10.09 1.08
N GLU A 27 -3.68 11.30 1.53
CA GLU A 27 -2.87 12.04 2.50
C GLU A 27 -3.03 11.49 3.93
N ARG A 28 -4.24 11.08 4.32
CA ARG A 28 -4.52 10.61 5.69
C ARG A 28 -4.11 9.17 5.95
N PHE A 29 -4.22 8.29 4.95
CA PHE A 29 -4.06 6.85 5.16
C PHE A 29 -2.83 6.30 4.44
N PRO A 30 -1.77 5.89 5.19
CA PRO A 30 -0.55 5.36 4.59
C PRO A 30 -0.77 4.13 3.70
N SER A 31 -1.81 3.32 3.96
CA SER A 31 -2.16 2.17 3.11
C SER A 31 -2.67 2.59 1.74
N VAL A 32 -3.48 3.66 1.68
CA VAL A 32 -4.00 4.22 0.42
C VAL A 32 -2.85 4.82 -0.38
N LYS A 33 -1.97 5.57 0.29
CA LYS A 33 -0.73 6.07 -0.31
C LYS A 33 0.12 4.93 -0.91
N LYS A 34 0.40 3.89 -0.12
CA LYS A 34 1.15 2.70 -0.59
C LYS A 34 0.51 2.04 -1.81
N PHE A 35 -0.83 1.93 -1.83
CA PHE A 35 -1.55 1.37 -2.97
C PHE A 35 -1.30 2.20 -4.23
N TYR A 36 -1.49 3.52 -4.18
CA TYR A 36 -1.28 4.38 -5.34
C TYR A 36 0.20 4.48 -5.74
N ASP A 37 1.11 4.58 -4.76
CA ASP A 37 2.56 4.59 -5.02
C ASP A 37 3.00 3.30 -5.75
N PHE A 38 2.40 2.14 -5.41
CA PHE A 38 2.62 0.88 -6.12
C PHE A 38 1.99 0.88 -7.52
N VAL A 39 0.75 1.34 -7.68
CA VAL A 39 0.09 1.41 -8.99
C VAL A 39 0.88 2.29 -9.98
N PHE A 40 1.41 3.41 -9.52
CA PHE A 40 2.20 4.32 -10.37
C PHE A 40 3.67 3.91 -10.52
N ASN A 41 4.23 3.22 -9.52
CA ASN A 41 5.63 2.79 -9.55
C ASN A 41 5.79 1.41 -8.89
N PRO A 42 5.41 0.32 -9.57
CA PRO A 42 5.27 -1.00 -8.95
C PRO A 42 6.59 -1.60 -8.48
N ARG A 43 7.73 -1.24 -9.11
CA ARG A 43 9.09 -1.72 -8.77
C ARG A 43 9.14 -3.20 -8.40
N GLU A 44 8.34 -4.02 -9.07
CA GLU A 44 8.07 -5.41 -8.67
C GLU A 44 9.35 -6.23 -8.54
N ASP A 45 10.27 -6.10 -9.50
CA ASP A 45 11.54 -6.81 -9.47
C ASP A 45 12.36 -6.51 -8.21
N LYS A 46 12.42 -5.23 -7.83
CA LYS A 46 13.14 -4.79 -6.63
C LYS A 46 12.46 -5.31 -5.36
N LEU A 47 11.14 -5.20 -5.27
CA LEU A 47 10.37 -5.69 -4.13
C LEU A 47 10.52 -7.22 -3.98
N MET A 48 10.50 -7.96 -5.08
CA MET A 48 10.72 -9.40 -5.10
C MET A 48 12.13 -9.77 -4.67
N GLN A 49 13.15 -9.04 -5.13
CA GLN A 49 14.54 -9.25 -4.70
C GLN A 49 14.72 -8.97 -3.21
N GLU A 50 14.15 -7.86 -2.70
CA GLU A 50 14.19 -7.54 -1.27
C GLU A 50 13.49 -8.61 -0.42
N ALA A 51 12.33 -9.11 -0.86
CA ALA A 51 11.62 -10.19 -0.17
C ALA A 51 12.44 -11.49 -0.15
N ARG A 52 12.99 -11.90 -1.30
CA ARG A 52 13.89 -13.07 -1.40
C ARG A 52 15.11 -12.92 -0.49
N PHE A 53 15.70 -11.73 -0.43
CA PHE A 53 16.85 -11.45 0.43
C PHE A 53 16.49 -11.54 1.92
N ARG A 54 15.33 -11.02 2.35
CA ARG A 54 14.86 -11.13 3.73
C ARG A 54 14.63 -12.59 4.14
N ILE A 55 13.93 -13.35 3.30
CA ILE A 55 13.70 -14.79 3.51
C ILE A 55 15.05 -15.52 3.59
N SER A 56 15.95 -15.25 2.65
CA SER A 56 17.27 -15.89 2.65
C SER A 56 18.09 -15.58 3.91
N ASN A 57 18.03 -14.36 4.45
CA ASN A 57 18.75 -14.01 5.68
C ASN A 57 18.13 -14.66 6.92
N GLU A 58 16.81 -14.86 6.94
CA GLU A 58 16.10 -15.50 8.05
C GLU A 58 16.44 -16.98 8.14
N TYR A 59 16.47 -17.69 7.00
CA TYR A 59 16.78 -19.12 6.96
C TYR A 59 18.27 -19.46 6.83
N PHE A 60 19.07 -18.58 6.21
CA PHE A 60 20.50 -18.78 5.94
C PHE A 60 21.33 -17.55 6.34
N PRO A 61 21.39 -17.21 7.64
CA PRO A 61 22.10 -16.01 8.10
C PRO A 61 23.60 -16.12 7.86
N LEU A 62 24.13 -15.27 6.95
CA LEU A 62 25.56 -15.21 6.62
C LEU A 62 26.43 -14.69 7.79
N LYS A 63 25.86 -13.84 8.64
CA LYS A 63 26.55 -13.32 9.84
C LYS A 63 26.01 -14.03 11.07
N ARG A 64 26.70 -15.10 11.49
CA ARG A 64 26.46 -15.77 12.78
C ARG A 64 26.63 -14.75 13.93
N ARG A 65 25.54 -14.11 14.38
CA ARG A 65 25.54 -13.57 15.75
C ARG A 65 25.47 -14.78 16.67
N ARG A 66 26.57 -15.09 17.35
CA ARG A 66 26.55 -16.04 18.47
C ARG A 66 25.51 -15.53 19.47
N PRO A 67 24.60 -16.39 19.97
CA PRO A 67 23.78 -16.02 21.12
C PRO A 67 24.72 -15.59 22.26
N LYS A 68 24.37 -14.49 22.96
CA LYS A 68 24.98 -14.16 24.25
C LYS A 68 24.15 -14.81 25.35
#